data_AF-A0A925P8F8-F1
#
_entry.id   AF-A0A925P8F8-F1
#
_cell.length_a   1.000
_cell.length_b   1.000
_cell.length_c   1.000
_cell.angle_alpha   90.00
_cell.angle_beta   90.00
_cell.angle_gamma   90.00
#
_symmetry.space_group_name_H-M   'P 1'
#
loop_
_entity.id
_entity.type
_entity.pdbx_description
1 polymer ?
#
loop_
_entity_poly.entity_id
_entity_poly.type
_entity_poly.pdbx_seq_one_letter_code
_entity_poly.pdbx_strand_id
1 'polypeptide(L)'
;MSRTLKLSLLCAGIFACGVVAGGLGARKFIKPPFHSPPQAAGQKEGFGPQQLHRLSEGLGLSEPQRETIRPILEKAGDELRDLRRESWRQSSTIIEAMEAAVAEQLTPEQREKLAVLQAEQRARIKARMEERNRRKAEGGEPRREGENVERNSERRPGMPPPPEGAPSSPDSSPDSPPPPR
;
A
#
# COMPACT_ATOMS: atom_id res chain seq x y z
N MET A 1 14.20 -46.05 -19.64
CA MET A 1 13.17 -45.03 -19.31
C MET A 1 11.86 -45.72 -18.99
N SER A 2 11.39 -45.60 -17.74
CA SER A 2 10.14 -46.19 -17.26
C SER A 2 8.92 -45.60 -17.99
N ARG A 3 7.89 -46.42 -18.22
CA ARG A 3 6.64 -46.03 -18.92
C ARG A 3 5.93 -44.84 -18.25
N THR A 4 6.12 -44.68 -16.95
CA THR A 4 5.60 -43.58 -16.14
C THR A 4 6.19 -42.22 -16.52
N LEU A 5 7.47 -42.14 -16.87
CA LEU A 5 8.09 -40.90 -17.36
C LEU A 5 7.55 -40.48 -18.73
N LYS A 6 7.23 -41.45 -19.60
CA LYS A 6 6.65 -41.18 -20.91
C LYS A 6 5.20 -40.67 -20.80
N LEU A 7 4.40 -41.23 -19.89
CA LEU A 7 3.04 -40.76 -19.63
C LEU A 7 3.01 -39.36 -19.00
N SER A 8 3.91 -39.06 -18.06
CA SER A 8 4.01 -37.70 -17.49
C SER A 8 4.37 -36.65 -18.54
N LEU A 9 5.30 -36.96 -19.47
CA LEU A 9 5.67 -36.04 -20.55
C LEU A 9 4.52 -35.82 -21.55
N LEU A 10 3.73 -36.85 -21.84
CA LEU A 10 2.56 -36.74 -22.72
C LEU A 10 1.48 -35.84 -22.11
N CYS A 11 1.16 -36.03 -20.83
CA CYS A 11 0.18 -35.21 -20.13
C CYS A 11 0.62 -33.75 -20.01
N ALA A 12 1.90 -33.52 -19.71
CA ALA A 12 2.48 -32.17 -19.63
C ALA A 12 2.40 -31.44 -20.99
N GLY A 13 2.61 -32.14 -22.10
CA GLY A 13 2.51 -31.58 -23.45
C GLY A 13 1.10 -31.11 -23.83
N ILE A 14 0.08 -31.92 -23.52
CA ILE A 14 -1.32 -31.58 -23.82
C ILE A 14 -1.78 -30.35 -23.00
N PHE A 15 -1.37 -30.29 -21.73
CA PHE A 15 -1.69 -29.17 -20.86
C PHE A 15 -1.03 -27.87 -21.32
N ALA A 16 0.24 -27.93 -21.75
CA ALA A 16 0.95 -26.78 -22.30
C ALA A 16 0.26 -26.23 -23.57
N CYS A 17 -0.19 -27.10 -24.47
CA CYS A 17 -0.95 -26.68 -25.66
C CYS A 17 -2.29 -26.02 -25.31
N GLY A 18 -3.00 -26.51 -24.28
CA GLY A 18 -4.27 -25.90 -23.82
C GLY A 18 -4.11 -24.48 -23.27
N VAL A 19 -3.04 -24.22 -22.50
CA VAL A 19 -2.75 -22.89 -21.93
C VAL A 19 -2.43 -21.86 -23.02
N VAL A 20 -1.69 -22.26 -24.06
CA VAL A 20 -1.34 -21.38 -25.17
C VAL A 20 -2.57 -21.05 -26.02
N ALA A 21 -3.43 -22.04 -26.31
CA ALA A 21 -4.65 -21.83 -27.07
C ALA A 21 -5.68 -20.96 -26.32
N GLY A 22 -5.87 -21.17 -25.02
CA GLY A 22 -6.77 -20.37 -24.19
C GLY A 22 -6.29 -18.94 -23.94
N GLY A 23 -4.98 -18.76 -23.74
CA GLY A 23 -4.39 -17.44 -23.42
C GLY A 23 -4.41 -16.43 -24.57
N LEU A 24 -4.35 -16.88 -25.82
CA LEU A 24 -4.37 -16.00 -27.00
C LEU A 24 -5.80 -15.58 -27.40
N GLY A 25 -6.81 -16.41 -27.15
CA GLY A 25 -8.21 -16.12 -27.51
C GLY A 25 -8.87 -15.05 -26.64
N ALA A 26 -8.58 -15.02 -25.34
CA ALA A 26 -9.24 -14.12 -24.38
C ALA A 26 -8.83 -12.64 -24.54
N ARG A 27 -7.72 -12.35 -25.23
CA ARG A 27 -7.12 -11.01 -25.27
C ARG A 27 -7.80 -10.05 -26.25
N LYS A 28 -8.62 -10.54 -27.19
CA LYS A 28 -9.24 -9.69 -28.24
C LYS A 28 -10.66 -9.18 -27.94
N PHE A 29 -11.33 -9.68 -26.89
CA PHE A 29 -12.75 -9.36 -26.65
C PHE A 29 -13.04 -8.49 -25.43
N ILE A 30 -12.01 -8.04 -24.70
CA ILE A 30 -12.20 -7.19 -23.52
C ILE A 30 -11.88 -5.74 -23.89
N LYS A 31 -12.89 -5.00 -24.36
CA LYS A 31 -12.89 -3.53 -24.36
C LYS A 31 -13.82 -3.06 -23.24
N PRO A 32 -13.33 -2.39 -22.19
CA PRO A 32 -14.22 -1.76 -21.22
C PRO A 32 -14.76 -0.43 -21.78
N PRO A 33 -16.07 -0.16 -21.68
CA PRO A 33 -16.61 1.18 -21.82
C PRO A 33 -16.39 1.89 -20.49
N PHE A 34 -15.74 3.05 -20.48
CA PHE A 34 -15.99 4.20 -19.59
C PHE A 34 -14.81 5.16 -19.71
N HIS A 35 -15.04 6.27 -20.42
CA HIS A 35 -14.14 7.42 -20.44
C HIS A 35 -14.40 8.24 -19.18
N SER A 36 -13.45 8.27 -18.25
CA SER A 36 -13.33 9.36 -17.28
C SER A 36 -12.33 10.38 -17.87
N PRO A 37 -12.60 11.69 -17.82
CA PRO A 37 -11.68 12.68 -18.36
C PRO A 37 -10.36 12.69 -17.57
N PRO A 38 -9.24 13.04 -18.23
CA PRO A 38 -7.92 13.02 -17.61
C PRO A 38 -7.81 14.16 -16.59
N GLN A 39 -7.77 13.82 -15.31
CA GLN A 39 -7.30 14.76 -14.29
C GLN A 39 -5.83 15.08 -14.60
N ALA A 40 -5.53 16.38 -14.70
CA ALA A 40 -4.22 16.89 -15.07
C ALA A 40 -3.13 16.37 -14.11
N ALA A 41 -2.35 15.40 -14.60
CA ALA A 41 -1.14 14.92 -13.95
C ALA A 41 -0.10 16.04 -13.93
N GLY A 42 0.22 16.59 -12.75
CA GLY A 42 1.33 17.53 -12.65
C GLY A 42 1.57 18.14 -11.27
N GLN A 43 0.54 18.38 -10.47
CA GLN A 43 0.71 18.90 -9.12
C GLN A 43 0.33 17.83 -8.11
N LYS A 44 1.28 17.46 -7.26
CA LYS A 44 0.92 16.88 -5.97
C LYS A 44 0.14 17.95 -5.24
N GLU A 45 -1.17 17.91 -5.37
CA GLU A 45 -2.04 18.59 -4.42
C GLU A 45 -1.60 18.12 -3.04
N GLY A 46 -1.13 19.05 -2.21
CA GLY A 46 -0.83 18.77 -0.81
C GLY A 46 -2.07 18.24 -0.11
N PHE A 47 -1.92 17.77 1.13
CA PHE A 47 -3.07 17.34 1.94
C PHE A 47 -4.22 18.36 1.91
N GLY A 48 -3.90 19.66 2.03
CA GLY A 48 -4.88 20.74 1.98
C GLY A 48 -5.68 20.79 0.67
N PRO A 49 -5.05 21.03 -0.50
CA PRO A 49 -5.77 21.07 -1.78
C PRO A 49 -6.55 19.79 -2.10
N GLN A 50 -5.98 18.61 -1.82
CA GLN A 50 -6.66 17.34 -2.08
C GLN A 50 -7.89 17.15 -1.18
N GLN A 51 -7.79 17.54 0.09
CA GLN A 51 -8.92 17.48 1.02
C GLN A 51 -9.98 18.53 0.68
N LEU A 52 -9.57 19.73 0.25
CA LEU A 52 -10.49 20.77 -0.20
C LEU A 52 -11.26 20.32 -1.44
N HIS A 53 -10.60 19.66 -2.40
CA HIS A 53 -11.25 19.10 -3.58
C HIS A 53 -12.33 18.08 -3.18
N ARG A 54 -11.99 17.11 -2.32
CA ARG A 54 -12.94 16.11 -1.82
C ARG A 54 -14.13 16.73 -1.08
N LEU A 55 -13.89 17.71 -0.22
CA LEU A 55 -14.96 18.40 0.51
C LEU A 55 -15.82 19.24 -0.43
N SER A 56 -15.21 19.87 -1.44
CA SER A 56 -15.94 20.64 -2.45
C SER A 56 -16.87 19.76 -3.27
N GLU A 57 -16.40 18.59 -3.73
CA GLU A 57 -17.21 17.63 -4.50
C GLU A 57 -18.30 16.98 -3.63
N GLY A 58 -17.96 16.57 -2.40
CA GLY A 58 -18.89 15.86 -1.53
C GLY A 58 -19.98 16.74 -0.91
N LEU A 59 -19.69 18.02 -0.67
CA LEU A 59 -20.60 18.94 0.03
C LEU A 59 -21.15 20.05 -0.87
N GLY A 60 -20.69 20.17 -2.11
CA GLY A 60 -21.08 21.24 -3.03
C GLY A 60 -20.68 22.64 -2.52
N LEU A 61 -19.44 22.78 -2.02
CA LEU A 61 -18.99 24.04 -1.43
C LEU A 61 -18.98 25.20 -2.44
N SER A 62 -19.58 26.34 -2.06
CA SER A 62 -19.47 27.59 -2.81
C SER A 62 -18.06 28.17 -2.76
N GLU A 63 -17.67 28.97 -3.76
CA GLU A 63 -16.35 29.65 -3.77
C GLU A 63 -16.00 30.40 -2.47
N PRO A 64 -16.87 31.26 -1.90
CA PRO A 64 -16.53 31.95 -0.64
C PRO A 64 -16.30 30.97 0.54
N GLN A 65 -16.99 29.82 0.56
CA GLN A 65 -16.73 28.78 1.55
C GLN A 65 -15.37 28.10 1.31
N ARG A 66 -15.02 27.84 0.04
CA ARG A 66 -13.73 27.23 -0.32
C ARG A 66 -12.57 28.14 0.07
N GLU A 67 -12.70 29.45 -0.14
CA GLU A 67 -11.70 30.45 0.27
C GLU A 67 -11.52 30.48 1.79
N THR A 68 -12.61 30.33 2.55
CA THR A 68 -12.57 30.30 4.02
C THR A 68 -11.96 28.99 4.55
N ILE A 69 -12.26 27.85 3.92
CA ILE A 69 -11.84 26.51 4.37
C ILE A 69 -10.38 26.22 3.98
N ARG A 70 -9.92 26.72 2.82
CA ARG A 70 -8.56 26.50 2.32
C ARG A 70 -7.46 26.72 3.36
N PRO A 71 -7.35 27.88 4.03
CA PRO A 71 -6.27 28.13 4.99
C PRO A 71 -6.31 27.18 6.21
N ILE A 72 -7.50 26.69 6.59
CA ILE A 72 -7.64 25.72 7.69
C ILE A 72 -6.99 24.38 7.30
N LEU A 73 -7.28 23.91 6.09
CA LEU A 73 -6.76 22.64 5.58
C LEU A 73 -5.26 22.72 5.24
N GLU A 74 -4.78 23.88 4.77
CA GLU A 74 -3.36 24.12 4.54
C GLU A 74 -2.58 24.05 5.87
N LYS A 75 -3.05 24.77 6.89
CA LYS A 75 -2.44 24.74 8.24
C LYS A 75 -2.41 23.32 8.80
N ALA A 76 -3.53 22.58 8.73
CA ALA A 76 -3.57 21.18 9.17
C ALA A 76 -2.61 20.30 8.38
N GLY A 77 -2.47 20.54 7.08
CA GLY A 77 -1.51 19.82 6.23
C GLY A 77 -0.06 20.03 6.63
N ASP A 78 0.29 21.24 7.06
CA ASP A 78 1.63 21.56 7.55
C ASP A 78 1.90 20.97 8.95
N GLU A 79 0.94 21.05 9.87
CA GLU A 79 1.03 20.39 11.18
C GLU A 79 1.23 18.86 11.03
N LEU A 80 0.49 18.21 10.13
CA LEU A 80 0.65 16.79 9.83
C LEU A 80 2.02 16.47 9.22
N ARG A 81 2.57 17.37 8.40
CA ARG A 81 3.90 17.21 7.78
C ARG A 81 4.99 17.27 8.85
N ASP A 82 4.84 18.21 9.78
CA ASP A 82 5.77 18.43 10.88
C ASP A 82 5.75 17.24 11.83
N LEU A 83 4.56 16.79 12.23
CA LEU A 83 4.39 15.58 13.04
C LEU A 83 5.05 14.37 12.37
N ARG A 84 4.81 14.15 11.07
CA ARG A 84 5.41 13.03 10.34
C ARG A 84 6.94 13.08 10.35
N ARG A 85 7.52 14.26 10.19
CA ARG A 85 8.98 14.45 10.22
C ARG A 85 9.54 14.16 11.61
N GLU A 86 8.86 14.61 12.65
CA GLU A 86 9.28 14.37 14.03
C GLU A 86 9.18 12.88 14.39
N SER A 87 8.03 12.25 14.13
CA SER A 87 7.84 10.82 14.35
C SER A 87 8.87 9.97 13.59
N TRP A 88 9.24 10.37 12.37
CA TRP A 88 10.29 9.69 11.60
C TRP A 88 11.66 9.76 12.29
N ARG A 89 12.04 10.94 12.80
CA ARG A 89 13.30 11.13 13.53
C ARG A 89 13.33 10.27 14.78
N GLN A 90 12.28 10.35 15.60
CA GLN A 90 12.17 9.56 16.84
C GLN A 90 12.23 8.05 16.54
N SER A 91 11.51 7.59 15.53
CA SER A 91 11.53 6.18 15.12
C SER A 91 12.92 5.73 14.69
N SER A 92 13.64 6.57 13.94
CA SER A 92 15.00 6.26 13.49
C SER A 92 15.97 6.12 14.67
N THR A 93 15.89 7.02 15.66
CA THR A 93 16.69 6.92 16.88
C THR A 93 16.38 5.65 17.67
N ILE A 94 15.11 5.27 17.80
CA ILE A 94 14.71 4.03 18.50
C ILE A 94 15.28 2.80 17.78
N ILE A 95 15.19 2.77 16.44
CA ILE A 95 15.70 1.67 15.62
C ILE A 95 17.22 1.57 15.76
N GLU A 96 17.96 2.69 15.69
CA GLU A 96 19.42 2.71 15.85
C GLU A 96 19.85 2.20 17.23
N ALA A 97 19.16 2.62 18.30
CA ALA A 97 19.44 2.14 19.65
C ALA A 97 19.17 0.63 19.80
N MET A 98 18.07 0.14 19.21
CA MET A 98 17.75 -1.29 19.18
C MET A 98 18.83 -2.08 18.41
N GLU A 99 19.26 -1.59 17.25
CA GLU A 99 20.30 -2.25 16.44
C GLU A 99 21.63 -2.34 17.21
N ALA A 100 22.01 -1.28 17.94
CA ALA A 100 23.19 -1.27 18.80
C ALA A 100 23.09 -2.31 19.92
N ALA A 101 21.96 -2.35 20.62
CA ALA A 101 21.71 -3.32 21.69
C ALA A 101 21.72 -4.78 21.18
N VAL A 102 21.18 -5.02 19.99
CA VAL A 102 21.26 -6.34 19.34
C VAL A 102 22.71 -6.68 19.00
N ALA A 103 23.47 -5.75 18.42
CA ALA A 103 24.86 -5.98 18.05
C ALA A 103 25.73 -6.38 19.24
N GLU A 104 25.49 -5.81 20.43
CA GLU A 104 26.20 -6.18 21.66
C GLU A 104 26.09 -7.67 22.01
N GLN A 105 24.95 -8.29 21.72
CA GLN A 105 24.68 -9.70 22.01
C GLN A 105 25.22 -10.68 20.94
N LEU A 106 25.76 -10.15 19.83
CA LEU A 106 26.24 -10.96 18.71
C LEU A 106 27.74 -11.26 18.81
N THR A 107 28.13 -12.42 18.30
CA THR A 107 29.55 -12.74 18.07
C THR A 107 30.14 -11.84 16.97
N PRO A 108 31.48 -11.68 16.88
CA PRO A 108 32.11 -10.87 15.83
C PRO A 108 31.67 -11.28 14.42
N GLU A 109 31.63 -12.58 14.12
CA GLU A 109 31.20 -13.12 12.83
C GLU A 109 29.72 -12.78 12.52
N GLN A 110 28.85 -12.83 13.54
CA GLN A 110 27.45 -12.45 13.40
C GLN A 110 27.25 -10.94 13.19
N ARG A 111 28.11 -10.10 13.80
CA ARG A 111 28.09 -8.64 13.60
C ARG A 111 28.46 -8.27 12.17
N GLU A 112 29.46 -8.92 11.58
CA GLU A 112 29.79 -8.72 10.17
C GLU A 112 28.61 -9.08 9.26
N LYS A 113 27.95 -10.21 9.53
CA LYS A 113 26.75 -10.61 8.78
C LYS A 113 25.60 -9.62 8.95
N LEU A 114 25.39 -9.08 10.15
CA LEU A 114 24.39 -8.05 10.40
C LEU A 114 24.69 -6.78 9.59
N ALA A 115 25.94 -6.34 9.54
CA ALA A 115 26.35 -5.16 8.77
C ALA A 115 26.06 -5.33 7.26
N VAL A 116 26.30 -6.53 6.71
CA VAL A 116 25.96 -6.85 5.32
C VAL A 116 24.44 -6.77 5.09
N LEU A 117 23.64 -7.36 5.98
CA LEU A 117 22.17 -7.32 5.87
C LEU A 117 21.63 -5.88 5.92
N GLN A 118 22.16 -5.05 6.82
CA GLN A 118 21.79 -3.65 6.92
C GLN A 118 22.17 -2.86 5.66
N ALA A 119 23.37 -3.09 5.11
CA ALA A 119 23.82 -2.45 3.88
C ALA A 119 22.91 -2.82 2.69
N GLU A 120 22.56 -4.09 2.56
CA GLU A 120 21.62 -4.55 1.53
C GLU A 120 20.24 -3.90 1.68
N GLN A 121 19.72 -3.83 2.91
CA GLN A 121 18.43 -3.20 3.17
C GLN A 121 18.45 -1.71 2.78
N ARG A 122 19.50 -0.98 3.15
CA ARG A 122 19.69 0.44 2.77
C ARG A 122 19.77 0.61 1.26
N ALA A 123 20.50 -0.27 0.57
CA ALA A 123 20.59 -0.25 -0.90
C ALA A 123 19.22 -0.51 -1.56
N ARG A 124 18.45 -1.48 -1.08
CA ARG A 124 17.09 -1.77 -1.58
C ARG A 124 16.15 -0.60 -1.40
N ILE A 125 16.18 0.05 -0.22
CA ILE A 125 15.36 1.23 0.08
C ILE A 125 15.75 2.38 -0.84
N LYS A 126 17.05 2.66 -1.00
CA LYS A 126 17.57 3.70 -1.89
C LYS A 126 17.15 3.47 -3.33
N ALA A 127 17.35 2.26 -3.86
CA ALA A 127 16.95 1.91 -5.23
C ALA A 127 15.44 2.08 -5.45
N ARG A 128 14.61 1.66 -4.48
CA ARG A 128 13.15 1.85 -4.55
C ARG A 128 12.77 3.34 -4.54
N MET A 129 13.45 4.15 -3.74
CA MET A 129 13.22 5.60 -3.71
C MET A 129 13.65 6.27 -5.01
N GLU A 130 14.80 5.92 -5.55
CA GLU A 130 15.32 6.41 -6.84
C GLU A 130 14.39 6.02 -7.98
N GLU A 131 13.95 4.76 -8.05
CA GLU A 131 13.00 4.31 -9.06
C GLU A 131 11.68 5.09 -8.96
N ARG A 132 11.16 5.27 -7.74
CA ARG A 132 9.96 6.08 -7.52
C ARG A 132 10.16 7.53 -7.96
N ASN A 133 11.33 8.11 -7.70
CA ASN A 133 11.64 9.48 -8.11
C ASN A 133 11.80 9.59 -9.63
N ARG A 134 12.43 8.60 -10.27
CA ARG A 134 12.55 8.49 -11.73
C ARG A 134 11.18 8.37 -12.40
N ARG A 135 10.34 7.45 -11.95
CA ARG A 135 8.95 7.30 -12.44
C ARG A 135 8.16 8.60 -12.32
N LYS A 136 8.36 9.34 -11.23
CA LYS A 136 7.75 10.67 -11.05
C LYS A 136 8.30 11.71 -12.03
N ALA A 137 9.61 11.74 -12.28
CA ALA A 137 10.24 12.63 -13.25
C ALA A 137 9.80 12.32 -14.69
N GLU A 138 9.56 11.05 -14.99
CA GLU A 138 9.08 10.55 -16.29
C GLU A 138 7.55 10.68 -16.47
N GLY A 139 6.82 11.23 -15.49
CA GLY A 139 5.36 11.40 -15.56
C GLY A 139 4.55 10.11 -15.45
N GLY A 140 5.17 9.01 -15.01
CA GLY A 140 4.49 7.73 -14.82
C GLY A 140 3.51 7.78 -13.65
N GLU A 141 2.23 7.56 -13.92
CA GLU A 141 1.20 7.43 -12.88
C GLU A 141 1.59 6.36 -11.84
N PRO A 142 1.35 6.60 -10.54
CA PRO A 142 1.49 5.55 -9.55
C PRO A 142 0.49 4.44 -9.90
N ARG A 143 1.01 3.24 -10.22
CA ARG A 143 0.20 2.02 -10.39
C ARG A 143 -0.75 1.92 -9.19
N ARG A 144 -2.06 2.06 -9.43
CA ARG A 144 -3.08 2.13 -8.39
C ARG A 144 -2.93 0.91 -7.48
N GLU A 145 -2.69 1.16 -6.20
CA GLU A 145 -2.42 0.15 -5.15
C GLU A 145 -3.65 -0.75 -4.86
N GLY A 146 -4.71 -0.67 -5.67
CA GLY A 146 -5.89 -1.55 -5.66
C GLY A 146 -5.66 -2.91 -6.33
N GLU A 147 -4.58 -3.10 -7.11
CA GLU A 147 -4.26 -4.39 -7.75
C GLU A 147 -3.76 -5.47 -6.75
N ASN A 148 -3.61 -5.13 -5.46
CA ASN A 148 -3.04 -6.01 -4.43
C ASN A 148 -4.05 -6.46 -3.35
N VAL A 149 -5.27 -5.92 -3.34
CA VAL A 149 -6.30 -6.33 -2.37
C VAL A 149 -6.92 -7.67 -2.78
N GLU A 150 -7.16 -7.88 -4.08
CA GLU A 150 -7.81 -9.10 -4.58
C GLU A 150 -6.89 -10.34 -4.50
N ARG A 151 -5.56 -10.14 -4.52
CA ARG A 151 -4.59 -11.23 -4.35
C ARG A 151 -4.49 -11.74 -2.90
N ASN A 152 -4.94 -10.95 -1.91
CA ASN A 152 -4.85 -11.32 -0.49
C ASN A 152 -6.15 -11.98 0.03
N SER A 153 -7.29 -11.74 -0.61
CA SER A 153 -8.56 -12.41 -0.28
C SER A 153 -8.59 -13.87 -0.71
N GLU A 154 -7.87 -14.25 -1.76
CA GLU A 154 -7.85 -15.63 -2.28
C GLU A 154 -6.83 -16.55 -1.59
N ARG A 155 -5.99 -16.04 -0.68
CA ARG A 155 -4.91 -16.79 0.00
C ARG A 155 -5.16 -17.06 1.48
N ARG A 156 -6.40 -16.99 1.96
CA ARG A 156 -6.79 -17.53 3.27
C ARG A 156 -7.59 -18.83 3.11
N PRO A 157 -6.95 -20.00 2.89
CA PRO A 157 -7.63 -21.26 3.11
C PRO A 157 -7.85 -21.43 4.62
N GLY A 158 -9.12 -21.45 5.06
CA GLY A 158 -9.47 -22.01 6.37
C GLY A 158 -9.92 -21.03 7.47
N MET A 159 -10.64 -19.95 7.15
CA MET A 159 -11.52 -19.37 8.18
C MET A 159 -12.87 -20.10 8.11
N PRO A 160 -13.31 -20.84 9.15
CA PRO A 160 -14.69 -21.33 9.17
C PRO A 160 -15.65 -20.14 9.13
N PRO A 161 -16.81 -20.27 8.48
CA PRO A 161 -17.84 -19.23 8.54
C PRO A 161 -18.19 -18.97 10.01
N PRO A 162 -18.44 -17.71 10.40
CA PRO A 162 -18.95 -17.42 11.73
C PRO A 162 -20.24 -18.23 11.94
N PRO A 163 -20.43 -18.87 13.11
CA PRO A 163 -21.63 -19.65 13.36
C PRO A 163 -22.87 -18.76 13.23
N GLU A 164 -23.85 -19.19 12.41
CA GLU A 164 -25.20 -18.62 12.39
C GLU A 164 -25.77 -18.70 13.81
N GLY A 165 -25.82 -17.57 14.51
CA GLY A 165 -26.30 -17.49 15.88
C GLY A 165 -25.44 -16.67 16.85
N ALA A 166 -24.36 -16.00 16.41
CA ALA A 166 -23.68 -15.03 17.27
C ALA A 166 -24.63 -13.86 17.61
N PRO A 167 -24.92 -13.58 18.90
CA PRO A 167 -25.78 -12.47 19.27
C PRO A 167 -25.14 -11.16 18.81
N SER A 168 -25.91 -10.36 18.08
CA SER A 168 -25.59 -8.96 17.82
C SER A 168 -25.23 -8.29 19.14
N SER A 169 -24.01 -7.75 19.22
CA SER A 169 -23.54 -7.02 20.39
C SER A 169 -24.59 -5.99 20.82
N PRO A 170 -25.03 -6.00 22.08
CA PRO A 170 -26.02 -5.07 22.56
C PRO A 170 -25.41 -3.67 22.68
N ASP A 171 -26.19 -2.71 22.21
CA ASP A 171 -26.27 -1.32 22.63
C ASP A 171 -25.37 -0.95 23.83
N SER A 172 -24.30 -0.18 23.55
CA SER A 172 -23.47 0.45 24.58
C SER A 172 -23.60 1.96 24.43
N SER A 173 -24.64 2.48 25.05
CA SER A 173 -24.87 3.91 25.30
C SER A 173 -23.72 4.54 26.12
N PRO A 174 -23.60 5.89 26.11
CA PRO A 174 -22.38 6.59 26.49
C PRO A 174 -22.35 6.89 27.99
N ASP A 175 -21.29 6.44 28.66
CA ASP A 175 -20.94 6.97 29.98
C ASP A 175 -19.42 7.12 30.05
N SER A 176 -18.94 8.30 29.69
CA SER A 176 -17.56 8.72 29.91
C SER A 176 -17.58 9.92 30.85
N PRO A 177 -16.91 9.86 32.02
CA PRO A 177 -16.86 10.99 32.93
C PRO A 177 -16.03 12.13 32.31
N PRO A 178 -16.33 13.40 32.61
CA PRO A 178 -15.59 14.53 32.06
C PRO A 178 -14.15 14.58 32.62
N PRO A 179 -13.19 15.11 31.86
CA PRO A 179 -11.79 15.21 32.29
C PRO A 179 -11.61 16.23 33.44
N PRO A 180 -10.61 16.03 34.32
CA PRO A 180 -10.32 16.95 35.41
C PRO A 180 -9.81 18.31 34.90
N ARG A 181 -10.16 19.37 35.63
CA ARG A 181 -9.79 20.77 35.37
C ARG A 181 -8.32 21.05 35.67
#